data_AF-A0A2V9SS67-F1
#
_entry.id   AF-A0A2V9SS67-F1
#
_cell.length_a   1.000
_cell.length_b   1.000
_cell.length_c   1.000
_cell.angle_alpha   90.00
_cell.angle_beta   90.00
_cell.angle_gamma   90.00
#
_symmetry.space_group_name_H-M   'P 1'
#
loop_
_entity.id
_entity.type
_entity.pdbx_description
1 polymer ?
#
loop_
_entity_poly.entity_id
_entity_poly.type
_entity_poly.pdbx_seq_one_letter_code
_entity_poly.pdbx_strand_id
1 'polypeptide(L)' 'GRIRSIHCKDWSPDAGKGYTVLFGEGAADWKNIFAAAEDAGGVEYYLVEQEGSRFSELETARRCLQAFREKHGG' A
#
# COMPACT_ATOMS: atom_id res chain seq x y z
N GLY A 1 -11.97 11.52 11.21
CA GLY A 1 -12.45 10.33 11.92
C GLY A 1 -11.48 9.88 13.00
N ARG A 2 -11.38 8.56 13.22
CA ARG A 2 -10.52 7.92 14.25
C ARG A 2 -9.34 7.12 13.67
N ILE A 3 -9.12 7.19 12.35
CA ILE A 3 -8.01 6.51 11.68
C ILE A 3 -6.86 7.50 11.61
N ARG A 4 -5.90 7.45 12.55
CA ARG A 4 -4.76 8.38 12.58
C ARG A 4 -3.63 7.97 11.62
N SER A 5 -3.51 6.68 11.38
CA SER A 5 -2.54 6.12 10.46
C SER A 5 -3.10 4.89 9.77
N ILE A 6 -2.56 4.57 8.60
CA ILE A 6 -2.81 3.30 7.91
C ILE A 6 -1.50 2.66 7.47
N HIS A 7 -1.47 1.33 7.51
CA HIS A 7 -0.39 0.53 6.96
C HIS A 7 -0.76 0.13 5.53
N CYS A 8 0.04 0.59 4.59
CA CYS A 8 -0.12 0.43 3.16
C CYS A 8 0.63 -0.84 2.72
N LYS A 9 -0.07 -1.98 2.76
CA LYS A 9 0.41 -3.29 2.31
C LYS A 9 -0.61 -3.90 1.35
N ASP A 10 -0.15 -4.59 0.31
CA ASP A 10 -1.01 -5.16 -0.71
C ASP A 10 -1.00 -6.70 -0.68
N TRP A 11 -2.03 -7.28 -1.31
CA TRP A 11 -2.25 -8.72 -1.37
C TRP A 11 -2.85 -9.08 -2.72
N SER A 12 -2.44 -10.22 -3.28
CA SER A 12 -3.03 -10.75 -4.52
C SER A 12 -3.74 -12.09 -4.28
N PRO A 13 -4.95 -12.28 -4.86
CA PRO A 13 -5.66 -13.56 -4.84
C PRO A 13 -5.06 -14.62 -5.74
N ASP A 14 -4.11 -14.25 -6.61
CA ASP A 14 -3.47 -15.19 -7.52
C ASP A 14 -2.74 -16.28 -6.71
N ALA A 15 -2.94 -17.52 -7.11
CA ALA A 15 -2.36 -18.68 -6.44
C ALA A 15 -0.84 -18.52 -6.27
N GLY A 16 -0.37 -18.63 -5.02
CA GLY A 16 1.06 -18.53 -4.68
C GLY A 16 1.61 -17.11 -4.50
N LYS A 17 0.83 -16.04 -4.74
CA LYS A 17 1.30 -14.66 -4.53
C LYS A 17 1.05 -14.16 -3.10
N GLY A 18 -0.21 -14.10 -2.66
CA GLY A 18 -0.55 -13.59 -1.33
C GLY A 18 0.07 -12.23 -1.03
N TYR A 19 0.70 -12.08 0.14
CA TYR A 19 1.37 -10.85 0.60
C TYR A 19 2.80 -10.62 0.06
N THR A 20 3.24 -11.43 -0.92
CA THR A 20 4.57 -11.25 -1.54
C THR A 20 4.58 -10.26 -2.70
N VAL A 21 3.42 -9.72 -3.06
CA VAL A 21 3.28 -8.66 -4.07
C VAL A 21 3.68 -7.31 -3.48
N LEU A 22 4.29 -6.45 -4.29
CA LEU A 22 4.62 -5.11 -3.83
C LEU A 22 3.35 -4.26 -3.69
N PHE A 23 3.45 -3.19 -2.89
CA PHE A 23 2.41 -2.18 -2.83
C PHE A 23 2.00 -1.71 -4.24
N GLY A 24 0.71 -1.81 -4.57
CA GLY A 24 0.15 -1.40 -5.85
C GLY A 24 0.17 -2.47 -6.95
N GLU A 25 0.77 -3.65 -6.70
CA GLU A 25 0.71 -4.82 -7.59
C GLU A 25 -0.42 -5.80 -7.23
N GLY A 26 -1.06 -5.63 -6.07
CA GLY A 26 -2.12 -6.51 -5.59
C GLY A 26 -3.52 -6.06 -6.00
N ALA A 27 -4.51 -6.54 -5.27
CA ALA A 27 -5.93 -6.36 -5.58
C ALA A 27 -6.59 -5.20 -4.83
N ALA A 28 -5.87 -4.51 -3.94
CA ALA A 28 -6.45 -3.42 -3.17
C ALA A 28 -6.82 -2.21 -4.05
N ASP A 29 -8.04 -1.69 -3.85
CA ASP A 29 -8.51 -0.47 -4.51
C ASP A 29 -8.01 0.78 -3.77
N TRP A 30 -6.70 1.05 -3.93
CA TRP A 30 -6.02 2.12 -3.20
C TRP A 30 -6.65 3.49 -3.39
N LYS A 31 -7.24 3.76 -4.55
CA LYS A 31 -7.90 5.04 -4.82
C LYS A 31 -9.07 5.27 -3.86
N ASN A 32 -9.98 4.30 -3.77
CA ASN A 32 -11.14 4.42 -2.89
C ASN A 32 -10.77 4.24 -1.41
N ILE A 33 -9.74 3.45 -1.10
CA ILE A 33 -9.20 3.32 0.26
C ILE A 33 -8.65 4.66 0.75
N PHE A 34 -7.83 5.35 -0.05
CA PHE A 34 -7.31 6.66 0.32
C PHE A 34 -8.42 7.69 0.47
N ALA A 35 -9.36 7.76 -0.49
CA ALA A 35 -10.50 8.66 -0.38
C ALA A 35 -11.29 8.45 0.93
N ALA A 36 -11.56 7.21 1.32
CA ALA A 36 -12.27 6.90 2.57
C ALA A 36 -11.43 7.22 3.83
N ALA A 37 -10.13 6.93 3.80
CA ALA A 37 -9.21 7.19 4.91
C ALA A 37 -9.02 8.70 5.15
N GLU A 38 -9.03 9.49 4.09
CA GLU A 38 -8.85 10.95 4.14
C GLU A 38 -10.13 11.67 4.53
N ASP A 39 -11.24 11.39 3.84
CA ASP A 39 -12.51 12.11 4.03
C ASP A 39 -13.14 11.82 5.40
N ALA A 40 -13.63 10.60 5.60
CA ALA A 40 -14.26 10.20 6.85
C ALA A 40 -13.22 9.81 7.92
N GLY A 41 -12.11 9.18 7.50
CA GLY A 41 -11.12 8.58 8.39
C GLY A 41 -10.27 9.60 9.16
N GLY A 42 -9.85 10.69 8.52
CA GLY A 42 -8.94 11.70 9.08
C GLY A 42 -7.51 11.19 9.28
N VAL A 43 -7.01 10.40 8.33
CA VAL A 43 -5.65 9.85 8.34
C VAL A 43 -4.59 10.95 8.28
N GLU A 44 -3.52 10.78 9.05
CA GLU A 44 -2.39 11.71 9.14
C GLU A 44 -1.09 11.08 8.65
N TYR A 45 -0.95 9.75 8.79
CA TYR A 45 0.27 9.03 8.46
C TYR A 45 0.02 7.79 7.61
N TYR A 46 0.86 7.63 6.59
CA TYR A 46 0.90 6.45 5.73
C TYR A 46 2.19 5.68 5.99
N LEU A 47 2.07 4.42 6.42
CA LEU A 47 3.21 3.53 6.63
C LEU A 47 3.26 2.53 5.47
N VAL A 48 4.19 2.73 4.54
CA VAL A 48 4.42 1.77 3.46
C VAL A 48 5.11 0.53 4.03
N GLU A 49 4.41 -0.59 4.06
CA GLU A 49 4.84 -1.83 4.72
C GLU A 49 4.95 -2.96 3.70
N GLN A 50 6.01 -3.78 3.80
CA GLN A 50 6.19 -4.96 2.97
C GLN A 50 6.53 -6.18 3.82
N GLU A 51 5.86 -7.31 3.55
CA GLU A 51 6.06 -8.59 4.25
C GLU A 51 6.92 -9.58 3.46
N GLY A 52 6.80 -9.60 2.12
CA GLY A 52 7.63 -10.43 1.25
C GLY A 52 7.88 -9.76 -0.10
N SER A 53 9.02 -10.05 -0.73
CA SER A 53 9.39 -9.44 -2.00
C SER A 53 10.29 -10.36 -2.82
N ARG A 54 10.23 -10.20 -4.14
CA ARG A 54 11.17 -10.82 -5.10
C ARG A 54 12.47 -10.01 -5.29
N PHE A 55 12.63 -8.91 -4.54
CA PHE A 55 13.78 -8.01 -4.59
C PHE A 55 14.43 -7.87 -3.21
N SER A 56 15.63 -7.26 -3.16
CA SER A 56 16.27 -6.87 -1.89
C SER A 56 15.47 -5.79 -1.16
N GLU A 57 15.73 -5.61 0.12
CA GLU A 57 14.94 -4.80 1.05
C GLU A 57 14.93 -3.31 0.63
N LEU A 58 16.09 -2.76 0.27
CA LEU A 58 16.19 -1.36 -0.15
C LEU A 58 15.54 -1.09 -1.51
N GLU A 59 15.66 -2.05 -2.43
CA GLU A 59 14.99 -1.94 -3.74
C GLU A 59 13.47 -2.06 -3.59
N THR A 60 13.03 -2.97 -2.72
CA THR A 60 11.63 -3.15 -2.35
C THR A 60 11.05 -1.86 -1.77
N ALA A 61 11.73 -1.27 -0.77
CA ALA A 61 11.30 0.00 -0.16
C ALA A 61 11.20 1.13 -1.20
N ARG A 62 12.17 1.23 -2.11
CA ARG A 62 12.15 2.23 -3.20
C ARG A 62 10.94 2.05 -4.11
N ARG A 63 10.68 0.81 -4.56
CA ARG A 63 9.56 0.49 -5.45
C ARG A 63 8.21 0.73 -4.79
N CYS A 64 8.03 0.28 -3.54
CA CYS A 64 6.78 0.51 -2.82
C CYS A 64 6.53 2.00 -2.55
N LEU A 65 7.58 2.79 -2.26
CA LEU A 65 7.44 4.24 -2.11
C LEU A 65 7.07 4.93 -3.43
N GLN A 66 7.64 4.48 -4.55
CA GLN A 66 7.26 5.00 -5.87
C GLN A 66 5.80 4.69 -6.17
N ALA A 67 5.38 3.42 -6.02
CA ALA A 67 4.01 3.01 -6.25
C ALA A 67 3.02 3.73 -5.31
N PHE A 68 3.40 3.97 -4.04
CA PHE A 68 2.62 4.79 -3.12
C PHE A 68 2.38 6.19 -3.68
N ARG A 69 3.42 6.88 -4.15
CA ARG A 69 3.29 8.23 -4.72
C ARG A 69 2.39 8.25 -5.96
N GLU A 70 2.49 7.22 -6.81
CA GLU A 70 1.65 7.09 -8.00
C GLU A 70 0.18 6.84 -7.66
N LYS A 71 -0.11 5.99 -6.65
CA LYS A 71 -1.48 5.67 -6.24
C LYS A 71 -2.13 6.76 -5.39
N HIS A 72 -1.34 7.51 -4.61
CA HIS A 72 -1.81 8.57 -3.72
C HIS A 72 -1.94 9.92 -4.44
N GLY A 73 -1.03 10.23 -5.37
CA GLY A 73 -1.01 11.50 -6.10
C GLY A 73 -1.85 11.56 -7.39
N GLY A 74 -2.53 10.47 -7.76
CA GLY A 74 -3.26 10.31 -9.03
C GLY A 74 -4.78 10.29 -8.91
#